data_AF-A0A931Q9S1-F1
#
_entry.id   AF-A0A931Q9S1-F1
#
_cell.length_a   1.000
_cell.length_b   1.000
_cell.length_c   1.000
_cell.angle_alpha   90.00
_cell.angle_beta   90.00
_cell.angle_gamma   90.00
#
_symmetry.space_group_name_H-M   'P 1'
#
loop_
_entity.id
_entity.type
_entity.pdbx_description
1 polymer ?
#
loop_
_entity_poly.entity_id
_entity_poly.type
_entity_poly.pdbx_seq_one_letter_code
_entity_poly.pdbx_strand_id
1 'polypeptide(L)'
;MGDGRQRDREFPPGFFARMDEGVDATFYAMPRLVTHIDDAAIATVGDLYAELTIEGDVLDLMSSWVSHFHHPPRNLRVLGMNEAELAANTLASERLVHDLNVDPAIPLPDECIDDAVCCVSVDYLTRPV
;
A
#
# COMPACT_ATOMS: atom_id res chain seq x y z
N MET A 1 21.11 10.64 -34.13
CA MET A 1 19.79 10.04 -33.83
C MET A 1 19.93 9.35 -32.49
N GLY A 2 19.30 9.68 -31.39
CA GLY A 2 18.42 10.77 -30.96
C GLY A 2 18.35 10.55 -29.45
N ASP A 3 18.78 11.55 -28.69
CA ASP A 3 18.75 11.60 -27.22
C ASP A 3 17.31 11.42 -26.71
N GLY A 4 17.13 10.57 -25.71
CA GLY A 4 15.83 10.22 -25.18
C GLY A 4 15.89 9.35 -23.93
N ARG A 5 16.52 9.84 -22.86
CA ARG A 5 16.12 9.48 -21.48
C ARG A 5 16.19 10.71 -20.56
N GLN A 6 15.04 11.36 -20.55
CA GLN A 6 14.45 12.21 -19.53
C GLN A 6 15.08 12.15 -18.13
N ARG A 7 15.87 13.18 -17.82
CA ARG A 7 16.04 13.87 -16.51
C ARG A 7 15.73 13.04 -15.26
N ASP A 8 16.78 12.58 -14.58
CA ASP A 8 16.75 12.39 -13.12
C ASP A 8 16.29 13.72 -12.51
N ARG A 9 15.04 13.79 -12.07
CA ARG A 9 14.59 14.91 -11.23
C ARG A 9 15.22 14.69 -9.87
N GLU A 10 16.41 15.25 -9.68
CA GLU A 10 17.08 15.24 -8.39
C GLU A 10 16.21 16.01 -7.38
N PHE A 11 15.66 15.28 -6.40
CA PHE A 11 14.89 15.88 -5.32
C PHE A 11 15.82 16.71 -4.42
N PRO A 12 15.39 17.87 -3.91
CA PRO A 12 16.26 18.66 -3.04
C PRO A 12 16.61 17.91 -1.76
N PRO A 13 17.76 18.21 -1.11
CA PRO A 13 18.13 17.60 0.16
C PRO A 13 17.00 17.74 1.19
N GLY A 14 16.64 16.64 1.84
CA GLY A 14 15.59 16.60 2.85
C GLY A 14 14.16 16.56 2.31
N PHE A 15 13.94 16.39 1.01
CA PHE A 15 12.59 16.32 0.42
C PHE A 15 11.73 15.17 1.00
N PHE A 16 12.36 14.07 1.40
CA PHE A 16 11.71 12.92 2.03
C PHE A 16 11.96 12.85 3.55
N ALA A 17 12.52 13.91 4.15
CA ALA A 17 12.73 13.95 5.59
C ALA A 17 11.39 14.08 6.32
N ARG A 18 11.27 13.38 7.44
CA ARG A 18 10.06 13.40 8.27
C ARG A 18 10.18 14.44 9.37
N MET A 19 9.05 14.98 9.81
CA MET A 19 9.02 15.82 11.01
C MET A 19 9.35 15.01 12.28
N ASP A 20 9.05 13.70 12.26
CA ASP A 20 9.39 12.74 13.30
C ASP A 20 10.15 11.56 12.66
N GLU A 21 11.40 11.35 13.09
CA GLU A 21 12.25 10.25 12.61
C GLU A 21 12.11 8.98 13.47
N GLY A 22 11.16 8.94 14.40
CA GLY A 22 10.88 7.80 15.25
C GLY A 22 10.63 6.49 14.49
N VAL A 23 10.82 5.38 15.19
CA VAL A 23 10.63 4.03 14.62
C VAL A 23 9.14 3.77 14.40
N ASP A 24 8.78 3.45 13.16
CA ASP A 24 7.39 3.25 12.70
C ASP A 24 6.64 2.21 13.50
N ALA A 25 7.32 1.13 13.91
CA ALA A 25 6.75 0.08 14.75
C ALA A 25 6.09 0.64 16.04
N THR A 26 6.59 1.75 16.58
CA THR A 26 5.99 2.41 17.75
C THR A 26 4.66 3.08 17.39
N PHE A 27 4.61 3.76 16.26
CA PHE A 27 3.40 4.46 15.79
C PHE A 27 2.29 3.49 15.39
N TYR A 28 2.66 2.36 14.76
CA TYR A 28 1.74 1.32 14.31
C TYR A 28 1.47 0.22 15.34
N ALA A 29 2.04 0.29 16.55
CA ALA A 29 1.80 -0.73 17.58
C ALA A 29 0.33 -0.81 18.01
N MET A 30 -0.35 0.33 18.05
CA MET A 30 -1.76 0.40 18.44
C MET A 30 -2.65 0.29 17.20
N PRO A 31 -3.53 -0.72 17.11
CA PRO A 31 -4.41 -0.89 15.96
C PRO A 31 -5.43 0.24 15.88
N ARG A 32 -5.71 0.68 14.66
CA ARG A 32 -6.68 1.70 14.31
C ARG A 32 -7.69 1.13 13.32
N LEU A 33 -8.73 0.52 13.86
CA LEU A 33 -9.85 -0.01 13.08
C LEU A 33 -10.82 1.11 12.68
N VAL A 34 -10.31 2.10 11.95
CA VAL A 34 -11.07 3.24 11.41
C VAL A 34 -10.79 3.36 9.91
N THR A 35 -11.69 4.00 9.18
CA THR A 35 -11.42 4.43 7.82
C THR A 35 -10.76 5.82 7.86
N HIS A 36 -9.69 6.00 7.09
CA HIS A 36 -8.96 7.27 7.03
C HIS A 36 -9.53 8.27 6.00
N ILE A 37 -10.51 7.81 5.21
CA ILE A 37 -11.24 8.58 4.22
C ILE A 37 -12.74 8.37 4.41
N ASP A 38 -13.53 9.32 3.91
CA ASP A 38 -14.99 9.28 3.97
C ASP A 38 -15.58 8.23 3.02
N ASP A 39 -16.86 7.90 3.24
CA ASP A 39 -17.56 6.86 2.48
C ASP A 39 -17.64 7.16 0.97
N ALA A 40 -17.66 8.45 0.57
CA ALA A 40 -17.70 8.84 -0.83
C ALA A 40 -16.36 8.59 -1.53
N ALA A 41 -15.24 8.89 -0.85
CA ALA A 41 -13.91 8.55 -1.31
C ALA A 41 -13.72 7.03 -1.40
N ILE A 42 -14.18 6.26 -0.41
CA ILE A 42 -14.15 4.79 -0.44
C ILE A 42 -14.91 4.25 -1.65
N ALA A 43 -16.13 4.74 -1.89
CA ALA A 43 -16.93 4.32 -3.05
C ALA A 43 -16.21 4.64 -4.37
N THR A 44 -15.62 5.84 -4.47
CA THR A 44 -14.88 6.27 -5.67
C THR A 44 -13.65 5.38 -5.94
N VAL A 45 -12.91 4.99 -4.90
CA VAL A 45 -11.78 4.07 -5.03
C VAL A 45 -12.25 2.68 -5.49
N GLY A 46 -13.35 2.18 -4.92
CA GLY A 46 -13.94 0.91 -5.34
C GLY A 46 -14.40 0.93 -6.80
N ASP A 47 -15.03 2.03 -7.23
CA ASP A 47 -15.48 2.23 -8.62
C ASP A 47 -14.28 2.26 -9.58
N LEU A 48 -13.19 2.93 -9.18
CA LEU A 48 -11.94 2.96 -9.95
C LEU A 48 -11.33 1.55 -10.11
N TYR A 49 -11.26 0.76 -9.03
CA TYR A 49 -10.73 -0.60 -9.10
C TYR A 49 -11.57 -1.49 -10.02
N ALA A 50 -12.90 -1.33 -10.00
CA ALA A 50 -13.81 -2.02 -10.92
C ALA A 50 -13.61 -1.57 -12.37
N GLU A 51 -13.49 -0.27 -12.63
CA GLU A 51 -13.22 0.28 -13.98
C GLU A 51 -11.91 -0.27 -14.55
N LEU A 52 -10.88 -0.37 -13.71
CA LEU A 52 -9.57 -0.92 -14.10
C LEU A 52 -9.54 -2.44 -14.19
N THR A 53 -10.62 -3.14 -13.83
CA THR A 53 -10.71 -4.62 -13.86
C THR A 53 -9.65 -5.30 -12.99
N ILE A 54 -9.40 -4.75 -11.79
CA ILE A 54 -8.44 -5.32 -10.82
C ILE A 54 -9.09 -6.51 -10.12
N GLU A 55 -9.01 -7.69 -10.74
CA GLU A 55 -9.74 -8.91 -10.33
C GLU A 55 -8.83 -10.15 -10.15
N GLY A 56 -7.53 -10.04 -10.42
CA GLY A 56 -6.58 -11.14 -10.47
C GLY A 56 -5.91 -11.51 -9.13
N ASP A 57 -4.62 -11.84 -9.19
CA ASP A 57 -3.73 -11.94 -8.04
C ASP A 57 -3.21 -10.55 -7.66
N VAL A 58 -3.74 -9.97 -6.58
CA VAL A 58 -3.53 -8.55 -6.24
C VAL A 58 -2.75 -8.39 -4.94
N LEU A 59 -1.84 -7.42 -4.92
CA LEU A 59 -1.17 -6.93 -3.71
C LEU A 59 -1.71 -5.56 -3.29
N ASP A 60 -2.31 -5.46 -2.11
CA ASP A 60 -2.65 -4.19 -1.47
C ASP A 60 -1.52 -3.76 -0.52
N LEU A 61 -0.79 -2.73 -0.94
CA LEU A 61 0.40 -2.22 -0.28
C LEU A 61 0.04 -1.26 0.85
N MET A 62 0.72 -1.45 1.98
CA MET A 62 0.55 -0.63 3.19
C MET A 62 -0.92 -0.61 3.63
N SER A 63 -1.57 -1.76 3.49
CA SER A 63 -2.97 -2.02 3.81
C SER A 63 -3.20 -2.08 5.32
N SER A 64 -4.46 -1.92 5.69
CA SER A 64 -4.98 -2.09 7.05
C SER A 64 -6.14 -3.10 7.02
N TRP A 65 -7.16 -2.88 7.85
CA TRP A 65 -8.33 -3.75 8.01
C TRP A 65 -9.40 -3.62 6.91
N VAL A 66 -9.25 -2.67 5.97
CA VAL A 66 -10.13 -2.52 4.80
C VAL A 66 -9.28 -2.37 3.55
N SER A 67 -9.57 -3.20 2.56
CA SER A 67 -9.14 -3.01 1.17
C SER A 67 -10.38 -2.58 0.37
N HIS A 68 -10.36 -1.40 -0.24
CA HIS A 68 -11.55 -0.69 -0.75
C HIS A 68 -12.17 -1.28 -2.03
N PHE A 69 -12.19 -2.61 -2.17
CA PHE A 69 -12.82 -3.32 -3.28
C PHE A 69 -14.32 -3.52 -3.02
N HIS A 70 -15.16 -3.25 -4.03
CA HIS A 70 -16.58 -3.63 -3.99
C HIS A 70 -16.77 -5.16 -4.03
N HIS A 71 -15.91 -5.83 -4.79
CA HIS A 71 -15.84 -7.28 -4.90
C HIS A 71 -14.39 -7.72 -4.75
N PRO A 72 -14.08 -8.71 -3.89
CA PRO A 72 -12.72 -9.16 -3.71
C PRO A 72 -12.15 -9.70 -5.02
N PRO A 73 -10.88 -9.42 -5.35
CA PRO A 73 -10.20 -10.05 -6.46
C PRO A 73 -9.98 -11.55 -6.18
N ARG A 74 -9.53 -12.31 -7.18
CA ARG A 74 -9.31 -13.76 -7.08
C ARG A 74 -8.45 -14.14 -5.87
N ASN A 75 -7.33 -13.45 -5.69
CA ASN A 75 -6.49 -13.55 -4.50
C ASN A 75 -6.10 -12.14 -4.09
N LEU A 76 -6.35 -11.79 -2.82
CA LEU A 76 -5.95 -10.51 -2.26
C LEU A 76 -4.91 -10.73 -1.17
N ARG A 77 -3.66 -10.37 -1.47
CA ARG A 77 -2.58 -10.32 -0.49
C ARG A 77 -2.52 -8.90 0.07
N VAL A 78 -2.57 -8.77 1.38
CA VAL A 78 -2.45 -7.46 2.05
C VAL A 78 -1.11 -7.39 2.77
N LEU A 79 -0.37 -6.32 2.54
CA LEU A 79 0.90 -6.05 3.19
C LEU A 79 0.78 -4.80 4.05
N GLY A 80 1.12 -4.87 5.34
CA GLY A 80 1.02 -3.72 6.23
C GLY A 80 1.78 -3.90 7.54
N MET A 81 1.67 -2.91 8.42
CA MET A 81 2.50 -2.82 9.63
C MET A 81 1.86 -3.41 10.89
N ASN A 82 0.53 -3.43 10.96
CA ASN A 82 -0.19 -3.85 12.15
C ASN A 82 -0.88 -5.21 11.94
N GLU A 83 -0.42 -6.23 12.66
CA GLU A 83 -0.96 -7.60 12.56
C GLU A 83 -2.47 -7.67 12.85
N ALA A 84 -2.95 -6.94 13.85
CA ALA A 84 -4.36 -6.97 14.25
C ALA A 84 -5.28 -6.30 13.22
N GLU A 85 -4.82 -5.23 12.57
CA GLU A 85 -5.53 -4.60 11.45
C GLU A 85 -5.60 -5.55 10.25
N LEU A 86 -4.47 -6.14 9.84
CA LEU A 86 -4.44 -7.09 8.74
C LEU A 86 -5.32 -8.31 9.03
N ALA A 87 -5.29 -8.82 10.26
CA ALA A 87 -6.16 -9.92 10.71
C ALA A 87 -7.65 -9.58 10.59
N ALA A 88 -8.03 -8.31 10.81
CA ALA A 88 -9.41 -7.82 10.67
C ALA A 88 -9.83 -7.57 9.20
N ASN A 89 -8.89 -7.57 8.25
CA ASN A 89 -9.21 -7.42 6.83
C ASN A 89 -9.94 -8.66 6.30
N THR A 90 -11.24 -8.56 6.07
CA THR A 90 -12.08 -9.70 5.69
C THR A 90 -11.94 -10.13 4.23
N LEU A 91 -11.39 -9.26 3.37
CA LEU A 91 -11.17 -9.57 1.95
C LEU A 91 -9.84 -10.28 1.69
N ALA A 92 -8.89 -10.15 2.62
CA ALA A 92 -7.55 -10.70 2.47
C ALA A 92 -7.51 -12.24 2.50
N SER A 93 -6.98 -12.82 1.43
CA SER A 93 -6.61 -14.25 1.37
C SER A 93 -5.27 -14.53 2.03
N GLU A 94 -4.35 -13.56 2.05
CA GLU A 94 -3.03 -13.66 2.67
C GLU A 94 -2.66 -12.33 3.34
N ARG A 95 -1.94 -12.39 4.48
CA ARG A 95 -1.59 -11.21 5.30
C ARG A 95 -0.08 -11.22 5.58
N LEU A 96 0.58 -10.14 5.20
CA LEU A 96 2.03 -9.98 5.31
C LEU A 96 2.34 -8.79 6.23
N VAL A 97 2.82 -9.06 7.43
CA VAL A 97 3.32 -8.01 8.33
C VAL A 97 4.73 -7.65 7.91
N HIS A 98 4.92 -6.48 7.32
CA HIS A 98 6.20 -6.10 6.71
C HIS A 98 6.39 -4.58 6.67
N ASP A 99 7.60 -4.14 7.07
CA ASP A 99 8.02 -2.74 7.14
C ASP A 99 8.87 -2.37 5.92
N LEU A 100 8.25 -1.68 4.96
CA LEU A 100 8.89 -1.25 3.71
C LEU A 100 9.95 -0.15 3.92
N ASN A 101 9.92 0.57 5.04
CA ASN A 101 10.96 1.55 5.35
C ASN A 101 12.24 0.85 5.84
N VAL A 102 12.10 -0.27 6.56
CA VAL A 102 13.22 -1.11 7.03
C VAL A 102 13.76 -2.01 5.92
N ASP A 103 12.88 -2.79 5.29
CA ASP A 103 13.22 -3.68 4.16
C ASP A 103 12.28 -3.39 3.00
N PRO A 104 12.75 -2.75 1.91
CA PRO A 104 11.89 -2.42 0.78
C PRO A 104 11.55 -3.64 -0.10
N ALA A 105 12.16 -4.81 0.14
CA ALA A 105 11.93 -6.00 -0.66
C ALA A 105 10.58 -6.64 -0.30
N ILE A 106 9.63 -6.58 -1.23
CA ILE A 106 8.33 -7.24 -1.08
C ILE A 106 8.57 -8.74 -0.90
N PRO A 107 8.06 -9.37 0.19
CA PRO A 107 8.33 -10.77 0.52
C PRO A 107 7.47 -11.73 -0.29
N LEU A 108 7.49 -11.59 -1.62
CA LEU A 108 6.74 -12.39 -2.57
C LEU A 108 7.67 -12.87 -3.70
N PRO A 109 7.38 -14.02 -4.33
CA PRO A 109 8.09 -14.44 -5.52
C PRO A 109 7.93 -13.43 -6.67
N ASP A 110 8.91 -13.39 -7.57
CA ASP A 110 8.79 -12.64 -8.81
C ASP A 110 7.61 -13.16 -9.66
N GLU A 111 6.98 -12.27 -10.43
CA GLU A 111 5.91 -12.58 -11.41
C GLU A 111 4.69 -13.30 -10.79
N CYS A 112 4.36 -13.03 -9.53
CA CYS A 112 3.27 -13.70 -8.81
C CYS A 112 2.00 -12.85 -8.56
N ILE A 113 1.96 -11.62 -9.07
CA ILE A 113 0.82 -10.70 -8.98
C ILE A 113 0.50 -10.12 -10.36
N ASP A 114 -0.78 -9.91 -10.62
CA ASP A 114 -1.30 -9.23 -11.81
C ASP A 114 -1.30 -7.70 -11.59
N ASP A 115 -1.69 -7.27 -10.39
CA ASP A 115 -1.88 -5.85 -10.05
C ASP A 115 -1.38 -5.52 -8.63
N ALA A 116 -1.01 -4.25 -8.43
CA ALA A 116 -0.72 -3.69 -7.11
C ALA A 116 -1.54 -2.42 -6.88
N VAL A 117 -2.11 -2.30 -5.68
CA VAL A 117 -2.85 -1.11 -5.25
C VAL A 117 -2.23 -0.53 -3.98
N CYS A 118 -2.37 0.78 -3.80
CA CYS A 118 -1.80 1.52 -2.68
C CYS A 118 -2.70 2.73 -2.40
N CYS A 119 -3.66 2.58 -1.50
CA CYS A 119 -4.62 3.63 -1.17
C CYS A 119 -4.27 4.28 0.17
N VAL A 120 -4.25 5.62 0.21
CA VAL A 120 -4.09 6.46 1.42
C VAL A 120 -2.89 6.14 2.31
N SER A 121 -1.84 5.55 1.74
CA SER A 121 -0.72 5.02 2.50
C SER A 121 0.67 5.37 1.95
N VAL A 122 0.79 5.92 0.74
CA VAL A 122 2.10 6.23 0.12
C VAL A 122 2.94 7.22 0.93
N ASP A 123 2.29 8.16 1.63
CA ASP A 123 2.94 9.19 2.44
C ASP A 123 3.70 8.63 3.65
N TYR A 124 3.52 7.33 3.96
CA TYR A 124 4.28 6.60 4.95
C TYR A 124 5.74 6.33 4.53
N LEU A 125 6.02 6.21 3.23
CA LEU A 125 7.34 5.80 2.74
C LEU A 125 8.37 6.92 2.83
N THR A 126 9.50 6.62 3.44
CA THR A 126 10.67 7.52 3.54
C THR A 126 11.56 7.50 2.30
N ARG A 127 11.42 6.46 1.46
CA ARG A 127 12.17 6.26 0.21
C ARG A 127 11.27 5.70 -0.90
N PRO A 128 10.33 6.50 -1.45
CA PRO A 128 9.33 6.00 -2.40
C PRO A 128 9.80 5.95 -3.88
N VAL A 129 11.08 6.17 -4.17
CA VAL A 129 11.65 6.33 -5.52
C VAL A 129 12.75 5.31 -5.78
#